data_AF-A0A7X0B1A0-F1
#
_entry.id   AF-A0A7X0B1A0-F1
#
_cell.length_a   1.000
_cell.length_b   1.000
_cell.length_c   1.000
_cell.angle_alpha   90.00
_cell.angle_beta   90.00
_cell.angle_gamma   90.00
#
_symmetry.space_group_name_H-M   'P 1'
#
loop_
_entity.id
_entity.type
_entity.pdbx_description
1 polymer ?
#
loop_
_entity_poly.entity_id
_entity_poly.type
_entity_poly.pdbx_seq_one_letter_code
_entity_poly.pdbx_strand_id
1 'polypeptide(L)'
;MRRTLLGLSQEILGEAVGITFQQLQKYERGMNRISASRLFNLSQVLGVPVGFFFEDLPATEQATRIALGSEEGETMARRETLELVRAYYRVPDGAVRRRAFDLLKALGGDVREAEDA
;
A
#
# COMPACT_ATOMS: atom_id res chain seq x y z
N MET A 1 12.09 18.33 7.10
CA MET A 1 10.78 17.98 7.71
C MET A 1 9.68 18.79 7.04
N ARG A 2 8.58 18.14 6.63
CA ARG A 2 7.47 18.76 5.87
C ARG A 2 6.82 19.96 6.54
N ARG A 3 6.80 20.05 7.88
CA ARG A 3 6.32 21.24 8.60
C ARG A 3 7.09 22.52 8.22
N THR A 4 8.39 22.43 7.94
CA THR A 4 9.22 23.57 7.55
C THR A 4 8.82 24.08 6.17
N LEU A 5 8.41 23.16 5.28
CA LEU A 5 7.87 23.49 3.96
C LEU A 5 6.47 24.14 4.05
N LEU A 6 5.72 23.82 5.11
CA LEU A 6 4.40 24.40 5.41
C LEU A 6 4.49 25.68 6.26
N GLY A 7 5.69 26.15 6.61
CA GLY A 7 5.88 27.32 7.48
C GLY A 7 5.38 27.12 8.92
N LEU A 8 5.15 25.87 9.35
CA LEU A 8 4.61 25.55 10.67
C LEU A 8 5.72 25.46 11.72
N SER A 9 5.57 26.24 12.80
CA SER A 9 6.41 26.11 13.99
C SER A 9 6.06 24.83 14.76
N GLN A 10 7.00 24.34 15.57
CA GLN A 10 6.77 23.18 16.44
C GLN A 10 5.70 23.46 17.51
N GLU A 11 5.55 24.71 17.94
CA GLU A 11 4.50 25.10 18.89
C GLU A 11 3.11 24.97 18.26
N ILE A 12 2.93 25.51 17.05
CA ILE A 12 1.66 25.44 16.32
C ILE A 12 1.29 23.99 15.99
N LEU A 13 2.26 23.18 15.54
CA LEU A 13 2.02 21.77 15.26
C LEU A 13 1.75 20.95 16.53
N GLY A 14 2.44 21.27 17.63
CA GLY A 14 2.22 20.64 18.92
C GLY A 14 0.81 20.91 19.43
N GLU A 15 0.38 22.16 19.40
CA GLU A 15 -0.95 22.60 19.83
C GLU A 15 -2.06 21.95 18.99
N ALA A 16 -1.92 21.95 17.66
CA ALA A 16 -2.89 21.32 16.75
C ALA A 16 -3.07 19.81 17.00
N VAL A 17 -2.02 19.15 17.49
CA VAL A 17 -2.04 17.71 17.80
C VAL A 17 -2.34 17.47 19.27
N GLY A 18 -2.35 18.50 20.12
CA GLY A 18 -2.57 18.42 21.58
C GLY A 18 -1.38 17.86 22.36
N ILE A 19 -0.15 18.19 21.97
CA ILE A 19 1.10 17.82 22.64
C ILE A 19 2.00 19.05 22.87
N THR A 20 2.90 18.97 23.84
CA THR A 20 3.84 20.07 24.10
C THR A 20 4.90 20.19 22.99
N PHE A 21 5.44 21.39 22.79
CA PHE A 21 6.59 21.64 21.91
C PHE A 21 7.74 20.66 22.15
N GLN A 22 8.08 20.44 23.43
CA GLN A 22 9.16 19.52 23.81
C GLN A 22 8.84 18.08 23.41
N GLN A 23 7.59 17.66 23.52
CA GLN A 23 7.18 16.31 23.12
C GLN A 23 7.22 16.13 21.60
N LEU A 24 6.75 17.13 20.85
CA LEU A 24 6.88 17.13 19.39
C LEU A 24 8.36 17.07 18.99
N GLN A 25 9.23 17.87 19.61
CA GLN A 25 10.67 17.83 19.35
C GLN A 25 11.29 16.45 19.62
N LYS A 26 10.83 15.73 20.66
CA LYS A 26 11.25 14.35 20.93
C LYS A 26 10.78 13.36 19.86
N TYR A 27 9.59 13.56 19.28
CA TYR A 27 9.12 12.78 18.14
C TYR A 27 9.93 13.05 16.88
N GLU A 28 10.21 14.31 16.57
CA GLU A 28 10.98 14.66 15.38
C GLU A 28 12.41 14.12 15.40
N ARG A 29 13.00 13.99 16.59
CA ARG A 29 14.33 13.40 16.80
C ARG A 29 14.31 11.89 16.97
N GLY A 30 13.15 11.25 16.94
CA GLY A 30 13.00 9.81 17.16
C GLY A 30 13.35 9.34 18.58
N MET A 31 13.47 10.26 19.56
CA MET A 31 13.81 9.89 20.94
C MET A 31 12.62 9.25 21.67
N ASN A 32 11.40 9.59 21.26
CA ASN A 32 10.17 9.02 21.82
C ASN A 32 9.38 8.27 20.74
N ARG A 33 8.79 7.13 21.14
CA ARG A 33 7.78 6.45 20.34
C ARG A 33 6.49 7.28 20.31
N ILE A 34 5.81 7.23 19.17
CA ILE A 34 4.52 7.88 18.94
C ILE A 34 3.42 6.82 18.85
N SER A 35 2.25 7.08 19.44
CA SER A 35 1.10 6.18 19.30
C SER A 35 0.46 6.32 17.92
N ALA A 36 -0.20 5.26 17.43
CA ALA A 36 -0.85 5.26 16.12
C ALA A 36 -1.91 6.39 15.99
N SER A 37 -2.69 6.63 17.04
CA SER A 37 -3.69 7.71 17.08
C SER A 37 -3.03 9.10 16.92
N ARG A 38 -1.90 9.36 17.58
CA ARG A 38 -1.18 10.64 17.44
C ARG A 38 -0.55 10.79 16.06
N LEU A 39 0.00 9.71 15.51
CA LEU A 39 0.54 9.70 14.15
C LEU A 39 -0.53 9.99 13.11
N PHE A 40 -1.74 9.45 13.30
CA PHE A 40 -2.90 9.75 12.48
C PHE A 40 -3.31 11.23 12.59
N ASN A 41 -3.41 11.80 13.78
CA ASN A 41 -3.73 13.22 13.95
C ASN A 41 -2.67 14.12 13.26
N LEU A 42 -1.40 13.75 13.37
CA LEU A 42 -0.30 14.42 12.66
C LEU A 42 -0.46 14.38 11.14
N SER A 43 -0.94 13.25 10.59
CA SER A 43 -1.21 13.12 9.14
C SER A 43 -2.29 14.10 8.68
N GLN A 44 -3.35 14.25 9.48
CA GLN A 44 -4.45 15.18 9.20
C GLN A 44 -3.99 16.63 9.22
N VAL A 45 -3.23 17.03 10.25
CA VAL A 45 -2.72 18.41 10.36
C VAL A 45 -1.72 18.76 9.25
N LEU A 46 -0.89 17.79 8.84
CA LEU A 46 0.10 17.99 7.78
C LEU A 46 -0.45 17.78 6.36
N GLY A 47 -1.72 17.37 6.23
CA GLY A 47 -2.36 17.10 4.95
C GLY A 47 -1.68 15.99 4.14
N VAL A 48 -1.25 14.91 4.80
CA VAL A 48 -0.57 13.77 4.17
C VAL A 48 -1.23 12.44 4.51
N PRO A 49 -1.14 11.43 3.63
CA PRO A 49 -1.46 10.05 4.01
C PRO A 49 -0.61 9.60 5.19
N VAL A 50 -1.14 8.76 6.09
CA VAL A 50 -0.37 8.24 7.23
C VAL A 50 0.86 7.42 6.79
N GLY A 51 0.80 6.83 5.59
CA GLY A 51 1.92 6.13 4.95
C GLY A 51 3.15 7.01 4.72
N PHE A 52 2.98 8.33 4.61
CA PHE A 52 4.06 9.29 4.40
C PHE A 52 5.16 9.20 5.48
N PHE A 53 4.81 8.89 6.73
CA PHE A 53 5.77 8.77 7.82
C PHE A 53 6.67 7.52 7.73
N PHE A 54 6.38 6.61 6.79
CA PHE A 54 7.05 5.32 6.65
C PHE A 54 7.73 5.15 5.28
N GLU A 55 7.63 6.12 4.37
CA GLU A 55 8.15 6.03 2.98
C GLU A 55 9.66 5.77 2.92
N ASP A 56 10.42 6.38 3.84
CA ASP A 56 11.88 6.27 3.92
C ASP A 56 12.36 5.13 4.85
N LEU A 57 11.43 4.35 5.44
CA LEU A 57 11.84 3.23 6.27
C LEU A 57 12.31 2.08 5.37
N PRO A 58 13.50 1.51 5.64
CA PRO A 58 13.93 0.32 4.93
C PRO A 58 12.89 -0.78 5.15
N ALA A 59 12.42 -1.39 4.06
CA ALA A 59 11.52 -2.52 4.15
C ALA A 59 12.22 -3.65 4.93
N THR A 60 11.86 -3.83 6.20
CA THR A 60 12.35 -4.96 6.99
C THR A 60 11.87 -6.23 6.30
N GLU A 61 12.75 -7.19 6.04
CA GLU A 61 12.37 -8.45 5.37
C GLU A 61 11.16 -9.14 6.01
N GLN A 62 10.95 -8.96 7.31
CA GLN A 62 9.78 -9.42 8.06
C GLN A 62 8.49 -8.64 7.76
N ALA A 63 8.56 -7.33 7.53
CA ALA A 63 7.40 -6.54 7.11
C ALA A 63 6.99 -6.90 5.67
N THR A 64 7.95 -7.19 4.79
CA THR A 64 7.70 -7.77 3.47
C THR A 64 7.02 -9.14 3.61
N ARG A 65 7.52 -10.04 4.48
CA ARG A 65 6.91 -11.36 4.72
C ARG A 65 5.51 -11.31 5.34
N ILE A 66 5.22 -10.34 6.21
CA ILE A 66 3.90 -10.18 6.88
C ILE A 66 2.90 -9.48 5.95
N ALA A 67 3.32 -8.45 5.21
CA ALA A 67 2.48 -7.78 4.21
C ALA A 67 2.14 -8.70 3.04
N LEU A 68 3.02 -9.66 2.75
CA LEU A 68 2.80 -10.67 1.74
C LEU A 68 2.04 -11.89 2.28
N GLY A 69 1.93 -12.19 3.57
CA GLY A 69 1.02 -13.24 4.07
C GLY A 69 1.14 -14.61 3.36
N SER A 70 1.96 -15.53 3.89
CA SER A 70 2.09 -16.90 3.36
C SER A 70 2.33 -16.98 1.83
N GLU A 71 3.36 -16.26 1.37
CA GLU A 71 3.48 -15.86 -0.03
C GLU A 71 4.69 -16.49 -0.74
N GLU A 72 4.58 -17.79 -1.03
CA GLU A 72 5.40 -18.41 -2.08
C GLU A 72 4.50 -18.89 -3.22
N GLY A 73 3.37 -19.53 -2.91
CA GLY A 73 2.35 -19.89 -3.89
C GLY A 73 1.53 -18.70 -4.42
N GLU A 74 1.02 -17.84 -3.52
CA GLU A 74 0.20 -16.67 -3.91
C GLU A 74 1.01 -15.59 -4.64
N THR A 75 2.28 -15.37 -4.28
CA THR A 75 3.16 -14.42 -4.98
C THR A 75 3.44 -14.86 -6.41
N MET A 76 3.70 -16.17 -6.61
CA MET A 76 3.96 -16.73 -7.93
C MET A 76 2.71 -16.63 -8.81
N ALA A 77 1.55 -17.00 -8.27
CA ALA A 77 0.25 -16.83 -8.95
C ALA A 77 -0.05 -15.36 -9.30
N ARG A 78 0.30 -14.42 -8.41
CA ARG A 78 0.12 -12.97 -8.64
C ARG A 78 1.06 -12.44 -9.72
N ARG A 79 2.31 -12.90 -9.77
CA ARG A 79 3.27 -12.57 -10.84
C ARG A 79 2.80 -13.10 -12.18
N GLU A 80 2.40 -14.37 -12.22
CA GLU A 80 1.85 -15.02 -13.42
C GLU A 80 0.61 -14.29 -13.95
N THR A 81 -0.31 -13.90 -13.06
CA THR A 81 -1.51 -13.13 -13.43
C THR A 81 -1.15 -11.78 -14.07
N LEU A 82 -0.18 -11.06 -13.51
CA LEU A 82 0.27 -9.78 -14.07
C LEU A 82 0.96 -9.95 -15.43
N GLU A 83 1.74 -11.01 -15.61
CA GLU A 83 2.36 -11.34 -16.89
C GLU A 83 1.32 -11.71 -17.94
N LEU A 84 0.30 -12.49 -17.57
CA LEU A 84 -0.82 -12.85 -18.44
C LEU A 84 -1.57 -11.61 -18.94
N VAL A 85 -1.88 -10.66 -18.04
CA VAL A 85 -2.55 -9.40 -18.40
C VAL A 85 -1.68 -8.57 -19.35
N ARG A 86 -0.37 -8.46 -19.08
CA ARG A 86 0.57 -7.75 -19.96
C ARG A 86 0.68 -8.41 -21.33
N ALA A 87 0.75 -9.74 -21.37
CA ALA A 87 0.79 -10.51 -22.61
C ALA A 87 -0.48 -10.32 -23.44
N TYR A 88 -1.65 -10.32 -22.78
CA TYR A 88 -2.95 -10.08 -23.42
C TYR A 88 -2.99 -8.73 -24.18
N TYR A 89 -2.55 -7.64 -23.54
CA TYR A 89 -2.52 -6.31 -24.18
C TYR A 89 -1.43 -6.16 -25.24
N ARG A 90 -0.40 -7.01 -25.25
CA ARG A 90 0.64 -7.01 -26.29
C ARG A 90 0.17 -7.60 -27.62
N VAL A 91 -0.93 -8.35 -27.63
CA VAL A 91 -1.48 -8.93 -28.86
C VAL A 91 -2.18 -7.84 -29.68
N PRO A 92 -1.66 -7.46 -30.87
CA PRO A 92 -2.21 -6.35 -31.64
C PRO A 92 -3.54 -6.73 -32.32
N ASP A 93 -3.65 -7.96 -32.81
CA ASP A 93 -4.85 -8.47 -33.47
C ASP A 93 -5.95 -8.81 -32.44
N GLY A 94 -7.06 -8.09 -32.51
CA GLY A 94 -8.21 -8.29 -31.62
C GLY A 94 -8.87 -9.68 -31.76
N ALA A 95 -8.86 -10.28 -32.94
CA ALA A 95 -9.42 -11.61 -33.17
C ALA A 95 -8.54 -12.69 -32.54
N VAL A 96 -7.22 -12.57 -32.65
CA VAL A 96 -6.27 -13.48 -31.99
C VAL A 96 -6.37 -13.36 -30.48
N ARG A 97 -6.43 -12.13 -29.97
CA ARG A 97 -6.59 -11.85 -28.53
C ARG A 97 -7.89 -12.44 -27.98
N ARG A 98 -8.98 -12.40 -28.75
CA ARG A 98 -10.25 -13.04 -28.39
C ARG A 98 -10.16 -14.56 -28.34
N ARG A 99 -9.52 -15.21 -29.32
CA ARG A 99 -9.31 -16.67 -29.32
C ARG A 99 -8.47 -17.14 -28.14
N ALA A 100 -7.42 -16.39 -27.77
CA ALA A 100 -6.62 -16.69 -26.58
C ALA A 100 -7.43 -16.59 -25.28
N PHE A 101 -8.30 -15.57 -25.18
CA PHE A 101 -9.23 -15.45 -24.05
C PHE A 101 -10.22 -16.61 -23.99
N ASP A 102 -10.84 -16.97 -25.13
CA ASP A 102 -11.80 -18.07 -25.18
C ASP A 102 -11.15 -19.42 -24.81
N LEU A 103 -9.88 -19.63 -25.18
CA LEU A 103 -9.10 -20.80 -24.77
C LEU A 103 -8.85 -20.80 -23.25
N LEU A 104 -8.38 -19.69 -22.67
CA LEU A 104 -8.17 -19.58 -21.23
C LEU A 104 -9.47 -19.82 -20.45
N LYS A 105 -10.59 -19.30 -20.96
CA LYS A 105 -11.91 -19.53 -20.40
C LYS A 105 -12.31 -21.01 -20.47
N ALA A 106 -12.07 -21.68 -21.60
CA ALA A 106 -12.37 -23.10 -21.76
C ALA A 106 -11.52 -24.00 -20.83
N LEU A 107 -10.25 -23.62 -20.60
CA LEU A 107 -9.36 -24.32 -19.67
C LEU A 107 -9.77 -24.15 -18.20
N GLY A 108 -10.40 -23.03 -17.84
CA GLY A 108 -10.88 -22.75 -16.49
C GLY A 108 -12.11 -23.57 -16.07
N GLY A 109 -12.76 -24.29 -17.00
CA GLY A 109 -14.05 -24.92 -16.77
C GLY A 109 -15.18 -23.91 -16.61
N ASP A 110 -16.39 -24.25 -17.06
CA ASP A 110 -17.58 -23.45 -16.77
C ASP A 110 -17.82 -23.49 -15.25
N VAL A 111 -17.50 -22.40 -14.55
CA VAL A 111 -17.99 -22.14 -13.18
C VAL A 111 -19.45 -21.71 -13.29
N ARG A 112 -20.31 -22.61 -13.77
CA ARG A 112 -21.77 -22.48 -13.72
C ARG A 112 -22.36 -23.86 -13.41
N GLU A 113 -23.21 -23.89 -12.39
CA GLU A 113 -24.03 -25.01 -11.89
C GLU A 113 -23.42 -25.85 -10.74
N ALA A 114 -23.35 -25.25 -9.54
CA ALA A 114 -23.34 -25.98 -8.28
C ALA A 114 -24.10 -25.22 -7.16
N GLU A 115 -25.16 -24.48 -7.50
CA GLU A 115 -26.04 -23.83 -6.51
C GLU A 115 -27.51 -24.28 -6.56
N ASP A 116 -27.88 -25.25 -7.41
CA ASP A 116 -29.22 -25.84 -7.40
C ASP A 116 -29.15 -27.38 -7.36
N ALA A 117 -28.92 -27.94 -6.15
CA ALA A 117 -29.23 -29.34 -5.82
C ALA A 117 -29.48 -29.49 -4.30
#